data_AF-A0A2N2K7J8-F1
#
_entry.id   AF-A0A2N2K7J8-F1
#
_cell.length_a   1.000
_cell.length_b   1.000
_cell.length_c   1.000
_cell.angle_alpha   90.00
_cell.angle_beta   90.00
_cell.angle_gamma   90.00
#
_symmetry.space_group_name_H-M   'P 1'
#
loop_
_entity.id
_entity.type
_entity.pdbx_description
1 polymer ?
#
loop_
_entity_poly.entity_id
_entity_poly.type
_entity_poly.pdbx_seq_one_letter_code
_entity_poly.pdbx_strand_id
1 'polypeptide(L)'
;MLKKARSIIIVLVIAFFCAGCASSKIIDKSDSRKIAAQKQENMFKLFQSDADIINEVLSSLSNREGKPDYKAAQVKLELFIKAHHQSKWLGSAKSIMGILNDLVDLQEKVKAESIALDKANAEKAKLKRDYKYFEERHQTETVRLQQENEQLKSDIALLKKLEIQLGQREKMLK
;
A
#
# COMPACT_ATOMS: atom_id res chain seq x y z
N MET A 1 -42.72 21.50 11.85
CA MET A 1 -43.19 21.92 10.51
C MET A 1 -42.22 21.57 9.36
N LEU A 2 -40.90 21.45 9.59
CA LEU A 2 -39.91 21.11 8.53
C LEU A 2 -40.09 19.74 7.84
N LYS A 3 -40.66 18.72 8.52
CA LYS A 3 -40.88 17.39 7.92
C LYS A 3 -41.95 17.41 6.81
N LYS A 4 -42.98 18.25 6.96
CA LYS A 4 -44.03 18.41 5.94
C LYS A 4 -43.50 19.11 4.69
N ALA A 5 -42.63 20.12 4.85
CA ALA A 5 -41.99 20.81 3.73
C ALA A 5 -41.10 19.88 2.89
N ARG A 6 -40.32 19.00 3.53
CA ARG A 6 -39.51 17.98 2.82
C ARG A 6 -40.37 16.99 2.03
N SER A 7 -41.51 16.57 2.58
CA SER A 7 -42.42 15.65 1.89
C SER A 7 -43.08 16.29 0.67
N ILE A 8 -43.38 17.60 0.73
CA ILE A 8 -43.97 18.33 -0.41
C ILE A 8 -42.94 18.49 -1.54
N ILE A 9 -41.68 18.75 -1.22
CA ILE A 9 -40.60 18.89 -2.22
C ILE A 9 -40.38 17.57 -2.97
N ILE A 10 -40.41 16.43 -2.26
CA ILE A 10 -40.23 15.11 -2.88
C ILE A 10 -41.37 14.79 -3.84
N VAL A 11 -42.62 15.13 -3.49
CA VAL A 11 -43.78 14.94 -4.37
C VAL A 11 -43.69 15.81 -5.62
N LEU A 12 -43.22 17.06 -5.50
CA LEU A 12 -43.01 17.95 -6.64
C LEU A 12 -41.92 17.44 -7.62
N VAL A 13 -40.84 16.87 -7.10
CA VAL A 13 -39.76 16.29 -7.94
C VAL A 13 -40.24 15.06 -8.70
N ILE A 14 -41.06 14.21 -8.07
CA ILE A 14 -41.64 13.03 -8.73
C ILE A 14 -42.66 13.45 -9.80
N ALA A 15 -43.50 14.45 -9.53
CA ALA A 15 -44.44 14.99 -10.51
C ALA A 15 -43.73 15.61 -11.73
N PHE A 16 -42.58 16.25 -11.52
CA PHE A 16 -41.76 16.79 -12.61
C PHE A 16 -41.17 15.68 -13.50
N PHE A 17 -40.81 14.54 -12.92
CA PHE A 17 -40.33 13.37 -13.67
C PHE A 17 -41.43 12.64 -14.45
N CYS A 18 -42.68 12.69 -13.98
CA CYS A 18 -43.81 12.00 -14.63
C CYS A 18 -44.49 12.80 -15.75
N ALA A 19 -44.21 14.10 -15.92
CA ALA A 19 -44.82 14.94 -16.95
C ALA A 19 -44.07 14.95 -18.30
N GLY A 20 -43.00 14.19 -18.46
CA GLY A 20 -42.15 14.17 -19.66
C GLY A 20 -42.48 13.14 -20.75
N CYS A 21 -43.54 12.34 -20.59
CA CYS A 21 -43.91 11.33 -21.59
C CYS A 21 -45.18 11.74 -22.35
N ALA A 22 -45.02 12.62 -23.34
CA ALA A 22 -46.03 12.83 -24.37
C ALA A 22 -45.37 13.02 -25.75
N SER A 23 -45.51 11.97 -26.57
CA SER A 23 -45.83 12.02 -28.01
C SER A 23 -45.00 12.93 -28.93
N SER A 24 -44.21 12.30 -29.81
CA SER A 24 -44.00 12.82 -31.16
C SER A 24 -44.07 11.69 -32.18
N LYS A 25 -45.19 11.62 -32.89
CA LYS A 25 -45.37 10.81 -34.10
C LYS A 25 -44.80 11.61 -35.28
N ILE A 26 -43.66 11.18 -35.83
CA ILE A 26 -43.07 11.79 -37.03
C ILE A 26 -43.26 10.84 -38.21
N ILE A 27 -43.91 11.38 -39.23
CA ILE A 27 -44.29 10.76 -40.50
C ILE A 27 -43.04 10.39 -41.32
N ASP A 28 -43.16 9.25 -41.97
CA ASP A 28 -42.16 8.55 -42.75
C ASP A 28 -41.82 9.25 -44.08
N LYS A 29 -40.52 9.57 -44.26
CA LYS A 29 -39.83 9.88 -45.52
C LYS A 29 -38.33 10.08 -45.23
N SER A 30 -37.62 9.04 -44.78
CA SER A 30 -36.18 9.18 -44.49
C SER A 30 -35.28 7.99 -44.81
N ASP A 31 -35.81 6.85 -45.27
CA ASP A 31 -34.99 5.65 -45.46
C ASP A 31 -33.82 5.86 -46.43
N SER A 32 -33.98 6.65 -47.49
CA SER A 32 -32.87 6.93 -48.42
C SER A 32 -31.81 7.87 -47.85
N ARG A 33 -32.14 8.68 -46.82
CA ARG A 33 -31.20 9.63 -46.19
C ARG A 33 -30.50 9.03 -44.96
N LYS A 34 -31.19 8.13 -44.24
CA LYS A 34 -30.61 7.34 -43.14
C LYS A 34 -29.56 6.35 -43.63
N ILE A 35 -29.77 5.69 -44.76
CA ILE A 35 -28.77 4.77 -45.32
C ILE A 35 -27.49 5.52 -45.75
N ALA A 36 -27.63 6.73 -46.30
CA ALA A 36 -26.48 7.57 -46.65
C ALA A 36 -25.74 8.10 -45.40
N ALA A 37 -26.47 8.58 -44.37
CA ALA A 37 -25.90 9.05 -43.11
C ALA A 37 -25.25 7.93 -42.28
N GLN A 38 -25.86 6.74 -42.26
CA GLN A 38 -25.37 5.56 -41.54
C GLN A 38 -24.16 4.93 -42.25
N LYS A 39 -24.09 5.00 -43.58
CA LYS A 39 -22.89 4.61 -44.36
C LYS A 39 -21.73 5.58 -44.14
N GLN A 40 -22.01 6.86 -43.91
CA GLN A 40 -21.02 7.87 -43.57
C GLN A 40 -20.52 7.72 -42.13
N GLU A 41 -21.41 7.49 -41.16
CA GLU A 41 -21.04 7.19 -39.76
C GLU A 41 -20.19 5.92 -39.64
N ASN A 42 -20.46 4.89 -40.44
CA ASN A 42 -19.69 3.64 -40.41
C ASN A 42 -18.30 3.78 -41.06
N MET A 43 -18.12 4.71 -42.01
CA MET A 43 -16.79 4.98 -42.59
C MET A 43 -15.87 5.74 -41.63
N PHE A 44 -16.41 6.63 -40.81
CA PHE A 44 -15.63 7.36 -39.79
C PHE A 44 -15.39 6.56 -38.51
N LYS A 45 -16.13 5.47 -38.27
CA LYS A 45 -15.89 4.53 -37.16
C LYS A 45 -14.76 3.52 -37.42
N LEU A 46 -14.20 3.47 -38.63
CA LEU A 46 -13.12 2.55 -38.96
C LEU A 46 -11.75 3.01 -38.45
N PHE A 47 -11.59 4.29 -38.10
CA PHE A 47 -10.37 4.84 -37.53
C PHE A 47 -10.67 5.34 -36.11
N GLN A 48 -10.08 4.68 -35.11
CA GLN A 48 -10.13 5.14 -33.73
C GLN A 48 -9.58 6.58 -33.68
N SER A 49 -10.37 7.51 -33.15
CA SER A 49 -9.94 8.91 -33.06
C SER A 49 -8.80 9.02 -32.04
N ASP A 50 -7.87 9.96 -32.24
CA ASP A 50 -6.85 10.30 -31.25
C ASP A 50 -7.45 10.53 -29.85
N ALA A 51 -8.64 11.13 -29.80
CA ALA A 51 -9.37 11.36 -28.55
C ALA A 51 -9.84 10.06 -27.88
N ASP A 52 -10.23 9.05 -28.67
CA ASP A 52 -10.67 7.75 -28.17
C ASP A 52 -9.50 6.98 -27.56
N ILE A 53 -8.32 7.03 -28.20
CA ILE A 53 -7.09 6.42 -27.68
C ILE A 53 -6.68 7.08 -26.35
N ILE A 54 -6.70 8.41 -26.29
CA ILE A 54 -6.38 9.13 -25.05
C ILE A 54 -7.41 8.84 -23.95
N ASN A 55 -8.70 8.78 -24.26
CA ASN A 55 -9.73 8.41 -23.29
C ASN A 55 -9.54 6.99 -22.76
N GLU A 56 -9.05 6.06 -23.58
CA GLU A 56 -8.73 4.70 -23.17
C GLU A 56 -7.50 4.63 -22.25
N VAL A 57 -6.49 5.49 -22.49
CA VAL A 57 -5.37 5.67 -21.56
C VAL A 57 -5.87 6.22 -20.23
N LEU A 58 -6.72 7.25 -20.26
CA LEU A 58 -7.26 7.87 -19.06
C LEU A 58 -8.21 6.94 -18.28
N SER A 59 -8.94 6.06 -18.96
CA SER A 59 -9.75 5.05 -18.29
C SER A 59 -8.89 4.00 -17.59
N SER A 60 -7.75 3.62 -18.18
CA SER A 60 -6.75 2.72 -17.58
C SER A 60 -6.10 3.31 -16.31
N LEU A 61 -6.05 4.64 -16.22
CA LEU A 61 -5.54 5.39 -15.06
C LEU A 61 -6.64 5.74 -14.04
N SER A 62 -7.91 5.67 -14.43
CA SER A 62 -9.03 6.08 -13.58
C SER A 62 -9.37 5.02 -12.56
N ASN A 63 -9.18 5.36 -11.28
CA ASN A 63 -9.34 4.50 -10.12
C ASN A 63 -10.80 4.38 -9.64
N ARG A 64 -11.77 4.14 -10.55
CA ARG A 64 -13.18 4.06 -10.12
C ARG A 64 -13.53 2.72 -9.44
N GLU A 65 -12.82 1.64 -9.78
CA GLU A 65 -13.16 0.29 -9.29
C GLU A 65 -11.93 -0.59 -8.93
N GLY A 66 -10.69 -0.14 -9.17
CA GLY A 66 -9.49 -0.95 -8.95
C GLY A 66 -8.17 -0.20 -9.08
N LYS A 67 -7.04 -0.87 -8.78
CA LYS A 67 -5.69 -0.27 -8.84
C LYS A 67 -5.41 0.22 -10.28
N PRO A 68 -4.91 1.47 -10.46
CA PRO A 68 -4.52 1.97 -11.77
C PRO A 68 -3.46 1.08 -12.42
N ASP A 69 -3.64 0.79 -13.70
CA ASP A 69 -2.65 0.05 -14.48
C ASP A 69 -1.76 1.02 -15.25
N TYR A 70 -0.72 1.49 -14.56
CA TYR A 70 0.26 2.42 -15.13
C TYR A 70 1.02 1.81 -16.32
N LYS A 71 1.26 0.49 -16.33
CA LYS A 71 1.99 -0.18 -17.40
C LYS A 71 1.15 -0.29 -18.67
N ALA A 72 -0.12 -0.67 -18.55
CA ALA A 72 -1.03 -0.68 -19.69
C ALA A 72 -1.21 0.72 -20.29
N ALA A 73 -1.31 1.75 -19.44
CA ALA A 73 -1.38 3.15 -19.88
C ALA A 73 -0.10 3.60 -20.61
N GLN A 74 1.08 3.23 -20.12
CA GLN A 74 2.36 3.51 -20.79
C GLN A 74 2.42 2.86 -22.19
N VAL A 75 2.11 1.57 -22.31
CA VAL A 75 2.17 0.88 -23.61
C VAL A 75 1.26 1.54 -24.64
N LYS A 76 0.02 1.87 -24.26
CA LYS A 76 -0.94 2.55 -25.14
C LYS A 76 -0.48 3.94 -25.55
N LEU A 77 0.10 4.68 -24.61
CA LEU A 77 0.58 6.04 -24.85
C LEU A 77 1.86 6.06 -25.70
N GLU A 78 2.72 5.04 -25.56
CA GLU A 78 3.91 4.88 -26.39
C GLU A 78 3.51 4.56 -27.85
N LEU A 79 2.54 3.68 -28.03
CA LEU A 79 1.97 3.37 -29.34
C LEU A 79 1.35 4.62 -29.98
N PHE A 80 0.59 5.41 -29.20
CA PHE A 80 0.01 6.67 -29.65
C PHE A 80 1.07 7.66 -30.12
N ILE A 81 2.14 7.86 -29.34
CA ILE A 81 3.23 8.78 -29.68
C ILE A 81 3.95 8.35 -30.97
N LYS A 82 4.12 7.04 -31.19
CA LYS A 82 4.75 6.49 -32.41
C LYS A 82 3.88 6.64 -33.65
N ALA A 83 2.57 6.40 -33.53
CA ALA A 83 1.64 6.41 -34.66
C ALA A 83 1.11 7.82 -35.01
N HIS A 84 0.94 8.71 -34.03
CA HIS A 84 0.23 9.99 -34.19
C HIS A 84 1.13 11.21 -33.97
N HIS A 85 2.17 11.36 -34.80
CA HIS A 85 3.18 12.42 -34.68
C HIS A 85 2.68 13.84 -35.02
N GLN A 86 1.55 13.98 -35.72
CA GLN A 86 0.94 15.28 -36.04
C GLN A 86 -0.24 15.63 -35.13
N SER A 87 -0.54 14.81 -34.12
CA SER A 87 -1.69 15.03 -33.25
C SER A 87 -1.51 16.25 -32.35
N LYS A 88 -2.60 17.01 -32.15
CA LYS A 88 -2.67 18.07 -31.14
C LYS A 88 -2.45 17.55 -29.71
N TRP A 89 -2.69 16.25 -29.48
CA TRP A 89 -2.54 15.61 -28.17
C TRP A 89 -1.12 15.15 -27.88
N LEU A 90 -0.19 15.24 -28.84
CA LEU A 90 1.17 14.71 -28.70
C LEU A 90 1.92 15.33 -27.51
N GLY A 91 1.81 16.64 -27.30
CA GLY A 91 2.45 17.33 -26.18
C GLY A 91 1.96 16.79 -24.84
N SER A 92 0.64 16.73 -24.66
CA SER A 92 0.01 16.18 -23.46
C SER A 92 0.34 14.70 -23.27
N ALA A 93 0.36 13.91 -24.34
CA ALA A 93 0.72 12.50 -24.28
C ALA A 93 2.16 12.29 -23.79
N LYS A 94 3.12 13.08 -24.27
CA LYS A 94 4.51 13.03 -23.79
C LYS A 94 4.62 13.44 -22.32
N SER A 95 3.90 14.48 -21.89
CA SER A 95 3.88 14.90 -20.48
C SER A 95 3.29 13.83 -19.56
N ILE A 96 2.17 13.23 -19.96
CA ILE A 96 1.54 12.13 -19.20
C ILE A 96 2.49 10.93 -19.13
N MET A 97 3.19 10.60 -20.23
CA MET A 97 4.20 9.54 -20.23
C MET A 97 5.30 9.80 -19.21
N GLY A 98 5.83 11.03 -19.13
CA GLY A 98 6.84 11.40 -18.14
C GLY A 98 6.35 11.17 -16.71
N ILE A 99 5.15 11.65 -16.39
CA ILE A 99 4.54 11.46 -15.07
C ILE A 99 4.33 9.96 -14.76
N LEU A 100 3.90 9.17 -15.74
CA LEU A 100 3.71 7.73 -15.54
C LEU A 100 5.02 7.02 -15.23
N ASN A 101 6.11 7.38 -15.90
CA ASN A 101 7.43 6.83 -15.60
C ASN A 101 7.85 7.15 -14.17
N ASP A 102 7.72 8.42 -13.76
CA ASP A 102 8.05 8.85 -12.40
C ASP A 102 7.20 8.11 -11.34
N LEU A 103 5.91 7.88 -11.62
CA LEU A 103 5.02 7.15 -10.72
C LEU A 103 5.38 5.66 -10.61
N VAL A 104 5.74 5.01 -11.72
CA VAL A 104 6.18 3.61 -11.71
C VAL A 104 7.48 3.48 -10.91
N ASP A 105 8.45 4.34 -11.17
CA ASP A 105 9.72 4.36 -10.44
C ASP A 105 9.51 4.58 -8.94
N LEU A 106 8.62 5.52 -8.58
CA LEU A 106 8.28 5.79 -7.19
C LEU A 106 7.58 4.59 -6.55
N GLN A 107 6.68 3.93 -7.27
CA GLN A 107 5.99 2.74 -6.78
C GLN A 107 6.97 1.59 -6.50
N GLU A 108 7.98 1.40 -7.35
CA GLU A 108 9.03 0.40 -7.14
C GLU A 108 9.92 0.73 -5.94
N LYS A 109 10.31 2.00 -5.79
CA LYS A 109 11.07 2.47 -4.61
C LYS A 109 10.31 2.24 -3.32
N VAL A 110 9.02 2.62 -3.26
CA VAL A 110 8.18 2.41 -2.08
C VAL A 110 8.04 0.92 -1.74
N LYS A 111 7.89 0.04 -2.74
CA LYS A 111 7.86 -1.40 -2.50
C LYS A 111 9.18 -1.92 -1.93
N ALA A 112 10.31 -1.48 -2.49
CA ALA A 112 11.63 -1.88 -2.03
C ALA A 112 11.90 -1.41 -0.58
N GLU A 113 11.55 -0.16 -0.27
CA GLU A 113 11.67 0.41 1.07
C GLU A 113 10.76 -0.30 2.08
N SER A 114 9.52 -0.65 1.69
CA SER A 114 8.63 -1.44 2.55
C SER A 114 9.25 -2.79 2.91
N ILE A 115 9.81 -3.50 1.93
CA ILE A 115 10.47 -4.80 2.16
C ILE A 115 11.70 -4.62 3.09
N ALA A 116 12.49 -3.58 2.86
CA ALA A 116 13.65 -3.27 3.70
C ALA A 116 13.24 -2.93 5.14
N LEU A 117 12.16 -2.17 5.32
CA LEU A 117 11.61 -1.81 6.61
C LEU A 117 11.09 -3.04 7.36
N ASP A 118 10.37 -3.94 6.67
CA ASP A 118 9.87 -5.19 7.25
C ASP A 118 11.02 -6.08 7.71
N LYS A 119 12.09 -6.19 6.90
CA LYS A 119 13.30 -6.93 7.26
C LYS A 119 13.99 -6.32 8.49
N ALA A 120 14.17 -5.00 8.53
CA ALA A 120 14.78 -4.30 9.66
C ALA A 120 13.96 -4.48 10.94
N ASN A 121 12.62 -4.45 10.84
CA ASN A 121 11.74 -4.70 11.98
C ASN A 121 11.83 -6.14 12.48
N ALA A 122 11.94 -7.13 11.58
CA ALA A 122 12.14 -8.53 11.95
C ALA A 122 13.49 -8.73 12.67
N GLU A 123 14.58 -8.13 12.16
CA GLU A 123 15.90 -8.17 12.78
C GLU A 123 15.91 -7.50 14.15
N LYS A 124 15.28 -6.32 14.28
CA LYS A 124 15.10 -5.63 15.57
C LYS A 124 14.34 -6.48 16.58
N ALA A 125 13.28 -7.16 16.14
CA ALA A 125 12.49 -8.05 17.00
C ALA A 125 13.29 -9.29 17.43
N LYS A 126 14.15 -9.82 16.56
CA LYS A 126 15.08 -10.90 16.90
C LYS A 126 16.11 -10.42 17.93
N LEU A 127 16.79 -9.30 17.67
CA LEU A 127 17.82 -8.76 18.55
C LEU A 127 17.28 -8.42 19.94
N LYS A 128 16.04 -7.92 20.03
CA LYS A 128 15.37 -7.66 21.31
C LYS A 128 15.12 -8.94 22.11
N ARG A 129 14.77 -10.05 21.44
CA ARG A 129 14.60 -11.36 22.09
C ARG A 129 15.94 -11.91 22.57
N ASP A 130 16.96 -11.85 21.73
CA ASP A 130 18.30 -12.33 22.04
C ASP A 130 18.89 -11.53 23.22
N TYR A 131 18.75 -10.20 23.22
CA TYR A 131 19.18 -9.35 24.33
C TYR A 131 18.49 -9.74 25.65
N LYS A 132 17.16 -9.92 25.62
CA LYS A 132 16.42 -10.34 26.82
C LYS A 132 16.88 -11.71 27.33
N TYR A 133 17.13 -12.65 26.42
CA TYR A 133 17.64 -13.97 26.78
C TYR A 133 19.03 -13.89 27.45
N PHE A 134 19.95 -13.12 26.88
CA PHE A 134 21.29 -12.95 27.46
C PHE A 134 21.24 -12.20 28.79
N GLU A 135 20.40 -11.18 28.91
CA GLU A 135 20.21 -10.43 30.16
C GLU A 135 19.70 -11.36 31.29
N GLU A 136 18.66 -12.16 31.04
CA GLU A 136 18.13 -13.13 32.01
C GLU A 136 19.18 -14.18 32.41
N ARG A 137 19.97 -14.64 31.44
CA ARG A 137 21.07 -15.57 31.68
C ARG A 137 22.16 -14.95 32.55
N HIS A 138 22.61 -13.74 32.23
CA HIS A 138 23.63 -13.03 32.99
C HIS A 138 23.19 -12.72 34.42
N GLN A 139 21.94 -12.33 34.61
CA GLN A 139 21.37 -12.13 35.94
C GLN A 139 21.38 -13.43 36.75
N THR A 140 20.98 -14.55 36.13
CA THR A 140 21.00 -15.87 36.78
C THR A 140 22.41 -16.31 37.16
N GLU A 141 23.38 -16.15 36.25
CA GLU A 141 24.79 -16.48 36.51
C GLU A 141 25.39 -15.59 37.59
N THR A 142 25.03 -14.30 37.64
CA THR A 142 25.47 -13.36 38.68
C THR A 142 24.99 -13.79 40.06
N VAL A 143 23.70 -14.14 40.19
CA VAL A 143 23.12 -14.62 41.46
C VAL A 143 23.79 -15.92 41.89
N ARG A 144 24.01 -16.86 40.96
CA ARG A 144 24.70 -18.13 41.26
C ARG A 144 26.12 -17.89 41.78
N LEU A 145 26.90 -17.04 41.10
CA LEU A 145 28.27 -16.71 41.50
C LEU A 145 28.31 -16.00 42.85
N GLN A 146 27.33 -15.14 43.14
CA GLN A 146 27.23 -14.48 44.44
C GLN A 146 26.98 -15.50 45.57
N GLN A 147 26.05 -16.45 45.35
CA GLN A 147 25.78 -17.53 46.31
C GLN A 147 27.00 -18.42 46.53
N GLU A 148 27.70 -18.79 45.46
CA GLU A 148 28.94 -19.58 45.55
C GLU A 148 30.03 -18.83 46.31
N ASN A 149 30.17 -17.53 46.10
CA ASN A 149 31.13 -16.69 46.81
C ASN A 149 30.82 -16.59 48.32
N GLU A 150 29.54 -16.43 48.67
CA GLU A 150 29.09 -16.42 50.08
C GLU A 150 29.35 -17.77 50.76
N GLN A 151 29.07 -18.89 50.07
CA GLN A 151 29.37 -20.22 50.56
C GLN A 151 30.87 -20.41 50.81
N LEU A 152 31.72 -20.05 49.84
CA LEU A 152 33.18 -20.15 49.98
C LEU A 152 33.71 -19.29 51.13
N LYS A 153 33.15 -18.09 51.36
CA LYS A 153 33.51 -17.26 52.53
C LYS A 153 33.19 -17.95 53.85
N SER A 154 32.02 -18.58 53.95
CA SER A 154 31.62 -19.35 55.13
C SER A 154 32.58 -20.52 55.38
N ASP A 155 32.90 -21.27 54.33
CA ASP A 155 33.79 -22.43 54.41
C ASP A 155 35.21 -22.01 54.82
N ILE A 156 35.73 -20.91 54.28
CA ILE A 156 37.02 -20.34 54.71
C ILE A 156 36.99 -19.94 56.20
N ALA A 157 35.90 -19.33 56.67
CA ALA A 157 35.79 -18.95 58.07
C ALA A 157 35.76 -20.18 59.00
N LEU A 158 35.08 -21.25 58.58
CA LEU A 158 35.07 -22.51 59.31
C LEU A 158 36.45 -23.17 59.35
N LEU A 159 37.15 -23.23 58.20
CA LEU A 159 38.50 -23.80 58.12
C LEU A 159 39.47 -23.06 59.05
N LYS A 160 39.43 -21.73 59.06
CA LYS A 160 40.25 -20.92 60.00
C LYS A 160 39.95 -21.25 61.46
N LYS A 161 38.68 -21.46 61.81
CA LYS A 161 38.30 -21.83 63.18
C LYS A 161 38.85 -23.21 63.57
N LEU A 162 38.76 -24.18 62.66
CA LEU A 162 39.30 -25.53 62.86
C LEU A 162 40.82 -25.53 62.98
N GLU A 163 41.51 -24.73 62.16
CA GLU A 163 42.96 -24.56 62.21
C GLU A 163 43.42 -24.02 63.58
N ILE A 164 42.71 -23.02 64.14
CA ILE A 164 42.98 -22.50 65.49
C ILE A 164 42.81 -23.61 66.54
N GLN A 165 41.74 -24.41 66.46
CA GLN A 165 41.49 -25.49 67.41
C GLN A 165 42.55 -26.59 67.35
N LEU A 166 43.02 -26.94 66.15
CA LEU A 166 44.13 -27.88 65.98
C LEU A 166 45.41 -27.34 66.60
N GLY A 167 45.77 -26.09 66.32
CA GLY A 167 46.95 -25.46 66.92
C GLY A 167 46.88 -25.36 68.44
N GLN A 168 45.69 -25.17 69.02
CA GLN A 168 45.48 -25.21 70.48
C GLN A 168 45.70 -26.62 71.04
N ARG A 169 45.15 -27.66 70.38
CA ARG A 169 45.36 -29.05 70.80
C ARG A 169 46.82 -29.47 70.73
N GLU A 170 47.52 -29.11 69.66
CA GLU A 170 48.96 -29.41 69.52
C GLU A 170 49.79 -28.77 70.61
N LYS A 171 49.46 -27.54 71.04
CA LYS A 171 50.14 -26.87 72.16
C LYS A 171 49.84 -27.50 73.52
N MET A 172 48.69 -28.13 73.70
CA MET A 172 48.36 -28.85 74.95
C MET A 172 49.00 -30.24 75.03
N LEU A 173 49.42 -30.79 73.89
CA LEU A 173 50.03 -32.13 73.77
C LEU A 173 51.57 -32.09 73.75
N LYS A 174 52.18 -30.91 73.77
CA LYS A 174 53.63 -30.68 73.86
C LYS A 174 53.98 -30.11 75.23
#